data_AF-A0A957GUW7-F1
#
_entry.id   AF-A0A957GUW7-F1
#
_cell.length_a   1.000
_cell.length_b   1.000
_cell.length_c   1.000
_cell.angle_alpha   90.00
_cell.angle_beta   90.00
_cell.angle_gamma   90.00
#
_symmetry.space_group_name_H-M   'P 1'
#
loop_
_entity.id
_entity.type
_entity.pdbx_description
1 polymer ?
#
loop_
_entity_poly.entity_id
_entity_poly.type
_entity_poly.pdbx_seq_one_letter_code
_entity_poly.pdbx_strand_id
1 'polypeptide(L)'
;FTQDAGYSYGSVREQIVHLMEADEIWFCELQGFEPSEPLPPAHKDDRQAMRARWDTIEQGMQVYLGFLQDKMLFEKPIQEPEEDRDLLVWQVLLHVVNHGTDHRAQMLRLLNDLGIKTVSQDYIFHVYNHPL
;
A
#
# COMPACT_ATOMS: atom_id res chain seq x y z
N PHE A 1 -3.64 17.04 -9.16
CA PHE A 1 -3.32 15.60 -9.05
C PHE A 1 -4.55 14.70 -9.25
N THR A 2 -5.76 15.27 -9.43
CA THR A 2 -7.02 14.57 -9.77
C THR A 2 -7.32 14.50 -11.27
N GLN A 3 -6.44 15.04 -12.12
CA GLN A 3 -6.60 14.95 -13.57
C GLN A 3 -6.53 13.48 -14.00
N ASP A 4 -7.53 13.02 -14.74
CA ASP A 4 -7.51 11.68 -15.33
C ASP A 4 -6.36 11.54 -16.33
N ALA A 5 -5.64 10.42 -16.23
CA ALA A 5 -4.52 10.08 -17.09
C ALA A 5 -4.87 8.96 -18.09
N GLY A 6 -6.07 8.36 -18.00
CA GLY A 6 -6.48 7.25 -18.88
C GLY A 6 -5.57 6.02 -18.76
N TYR A 7 -4.94 5.83 -17.60
CA TYR A 7 -3.94 4.79 -17.35
C TYR A 7 -4.13 4.15 -15.98
N SER A 8 -4.27 2.82 -15.96
CA SER A 8 -4.44 2.04 -14.71
C SER A 8 -5.59 2.60 -13.87
N TYR A 9 -5.36 3.08 -12.64
CA TYR A 9 -6.38 3.69 -11.77
C TYR A 9 -6.79 5.12 -12.16
N GLY A 10 -6.25 5.68 -13.24
CA GLY A 10 -6.60 7.01 -13.72
C GLY A 10 -5.66 8.09 -13.15
N SER A 11 -6.18 8.95 -12.28
CA SER A 11 -5.41 10.09 -11.77
C SER A 11 -4.32 9.70 -10.76
N VAL A 12 -3.35 10.59 -10.51
CA VAL A 12 -2.35 10.41 -9.44
C VAL A 12 -3.03 10.22 -8.08
N ARG A 13 -4.17 10.89 -7.84
CA ARG A 13 -4.98 10.67 -6.63
C ARG A 13 -5.44 9.22 -6.52
N GLU A 14 -6.10 8.70 -7.56
CA GLU A 14 -6.69 7.36 -7.52
C GLU A 14 -5.62 6.28 -7.37
N GLN A 15 -4.44 6.47 -7.96
CA GLN A 15 -3.29 5.58 -7.74
C GLN A 15 -2.83 5.56 -6.26
N ILE A 16 -2.84 6.71 -5.59
CA ILE A 16 -2.51 6.79 -4.17
C ILE A 16 -3.61 6.14 -3.32
N VAL A 17 -4.88 6.40 -3.63
CA VAL A 17 -6.02 5.79 -2.92
C VAL A 17 -5.96 4.27 -3.03
N HIS A 18 -5.77 3.74 -4.24
CA HIS A 18 -5.66 2.29 -4.48
C HIS A 18 -4.51 1.67 -3.67
N LEU A 19 -3.32 2.28 -3.70
CA LEU A 19 -2.18 1.76 -2.93
C LEU A 19 -2.47 1.74 -1.43
N MET A 20 -3.01 2.83 -0.89
CA MET A 20 -3.34 2.96 0.53
C MET A 20 -4.43 1.96 0.96
N GLU A 21 -5.47 1.77 0.15
CA GLU A 21 -6.54 0.82 0.43
C GLU A 21 -6.06 -0.63 0.34
N ALA A 22 -5.19 -0.96 -0.62
CA ALA A 22 -4.57 -2.28 -0.70
C ALA A 22 -3.73 -2.59 0.54
N ASP A 23 -2.94 -1.63 1.03
CA ASP A 23 -2.18 -1.80 2.28
C ASP A 23 -3.12 -2.04 3.48
N GLU A 24 -4.22 -1.30 3.58
CA GLU A 24 -5.21 -1.46 4.65
C GLU A 24 -5.91 -2.82 4.61
N ILE A 25 -6.39 -3.24 3.44
CA ILE A 25 -7.12 -4.50 3.24
C ILE A 25 -6.27 -5.69 3.71
N TRP A 26 -5.06 -5.84 3.18
CA TRP A 26 -4.21 -6.97 3.51
C TRP A 26 -3.85 -7.03 5.00
N PHE A 27 -3.59 -5.88 5.62
CA PHE A 27 -3.29 -5.85 7.06
C PHE A 27 -4.52 -6.06 7.94
N CYS A 28 -5.71 -5.64 7.50
CA CYS A 28 -6.96 -5.98 8.18
C CYS A 28 -7.24 -7.49 8.10
N GLU A 29 -7.13 -8.10 6.93
CA GLU A 29 -7.35 -9.53 6.72
C GLU A 29 -6.40 -10.40 7.55
N LEU A 30 -5.10 -10.05 7.58
CA LEU A 30 -4.10 -10.71 8.42
C LEU A 30 -4.45 -10.67 9.92
N GLN A 31 -5.26 -9.71 10.35
CA GLN A 31 -5.68 -9.51 11.73
C GLN A 31 -7.13 -9.95 12.01
N GLY A 32 -7.87 -10.38 10.97
CA GLY A 32 -9.29 -10.69 11.08
C GLY A 32 -10.17 -9.46 11.37
N PHE A 33 -9.74 -8.28 10.91
CA PHE A 33 -10.51 -7.04 10.98
C PHE A 33 -11.18 -6.73 9.65
N GLU A 34 -12.26 -5.95 9.71
CA GLU A 34 -12.88 -5.36 8.52
C GLU A 34 -12.12 -4.09 8.13
N PRO A 35 -11.78 -3.89 6.83
CA PRO A 35 -11.19 -2.65 6.36
C PRO A 35 -12.20 -1.49 6.42
N SER A 36 -11.70 -0.26 6.46
CA SER A 36 -12.55 0.93 6.37
C SER A 36 -13.26 1.01 5.02
N GLU A 37 -14.38 1.74 4.97
CA GLU A 37 -15.06 2.03 3.69
C GLU A 37 -14.10 2.73 2.70
N PRO A 38 -14.21 2.44 1.38
CA PRO A 38 -13.43 3.10 0.37
C PRO A 38 -13.59 4.62 0.40
N LEU A 39 -12.53 5.34 0.05
CA LEU A 39 -12.64 6.80 -0.07
C LEU A 39 -13.60 7.17 -1.21
N PRO A 40 -14.51 8.14 -0.99
CA PRO A 40 -15.35 8.62 -2.08
C PRO A 40 -14.49 9.33 -3.15
N PRO A 41 -15.00 9.43 -4.39
CA PRO A 41 -14.36 10.23 -5.43
C PRO A 41 -14.10 11.66 -4.94
N ALA A 42 -12.95 12.24 -5.33
CA ALA A 42 -12.65 13.61 -4.93
C ALA A 42 -13.62 14.61 -5.56
N HIS A 43 -14.27 15.41 -4.70
CA HIS A 43 -15.01 16.61 -5.10
C HIS A 43 -14.25 17.91 -4.81
N LYS A 44 -13.14 17.82 -4.07
CA LYS A 44 -12.25 18.91 -3.66
C LYS A 44 -10.84 18.35 -3.37
N ASP A 45 -9.88 19.23 -3.12
CA ASP A 45 -8.55 18.83 -2.66
C ASP A 45 -8.62 18.18 -1.27
N ASP A 46 -8.20 16.93 -1.18
CA ASP A 46 -8.30 16.06 -0.02
C ASP A 46 -6.95 15.47 0.41
N ARG A 47 -5.83 16.02 -0.07
CA ARG A 47 -4.47 15.54 0.26
C ARG A 47 -4.21 15.40 1.75
N GLN A 48 -4.67 16.36 2.55
CA GLN A 48 -4.49 16.33 4.00
C GLN A 48 -5.28 15.18 4.65
N ALA A 49 -6.51 14.93 4.18
CA ALA A 49 -7.32 13.84 4.69
C ALA A 49 -6.75 12.47 4.27
N MET A 50 -6.29 12.35 3.02
CA MET A 50 -5.60 11.15 2.53
C MET A 50 -4.32 10.88 3.33
N ARG A 51 -3.49 11.89 3.58
CA ARG A 51 -2.27 11.73 4.40
C ARG A 51 -2.59 11.27 5.82
N ALA A 52 -3.60 11.87 6.46
CA ALA A 52 -4.01 11.48 7.81
C ALA A 52 -4.56 10.04 7.89
N ARG A 53 -5.33 9.61 6.87
CA ARG A 53 -5.77 8.20 6.76
C ARG A 53 -4.57 7.28 6.56
N TRP A 54 -3.65 7.63 5.67
CA TRP A 54 -2.47 6.81 5.42
C TRP A 54 -1.55 6.72 6.65
N ASP A 55 -1.38 7.80 7.42
CA ASP A 55 -0.65 7.78 8.69
C ASP A 55 -1.25 6.76 9.68
N THR A 56 -2.59 6.65 9.71
CA THR A 56 -3.31 5.70 10.57
C THR A 56 -3.10 4.27 10.09
N ILE A 57 -3.16 4.03 8.78
CA ILE A 57 -2.89 2.72 8.17
C ILE A 57 -1.45 2.29 8.44
N GLU A 58 -0.47 3.16 8.14
CA GLU A 58 0.95 2.90 8.40
C GLU A 58 1.19 2.60 9.88
N GLN A 59 0.55 3.33 10.80
CA GLN A 59 0.64 3.04 12.24
C GLN A 59 0.10 1.64 12.57
N GLY A 60 -1.06 1.25 12.03
CA GLY A 60 -1.62 -0.09 12.20
C GLY A 60 -0.69 -1.19 11.67
N MET A 61 -0.10 -0.97 10.49
CA MET A 61 0.89 -1.89 9.92
C MET A 61 2.11 -2.04 10.82
N GLN A 62 2.67 -0.93 11.31
CA GLN A 62 3.82 -0.95 12.23
C GLN A 62 3.51 -1.69 13.54
N VAL A 63 2.31 -1.51 14.08
CA VAL A 63 1.85 -2.23 15.27
C VAL A 63 1.80 -3.72 15.00
N TYR A 64 1.18 -4.17 13.91
CA TYR A 64 1.13 -5.59 13.54
C TYR A 64 2.54 -6.18 13.36
N LEU A 65 3.40 -5.52 12.59
CA LEU A 65 4.78 -5.96 12.36
C LEU A 65 5.60 -6.02 13.66
N GLY A 66 5.32 -5.15 14.63
CA GLY A 66 5.98 -5.15 15.94
C GLY A 66 5.66 -6.36 16.82
N PHE A 67 4.53 -7.04 16.59
CA PHE A 67 4.16 -8.26 17.30
C PHE A 67 4.49 -9.55 16.54
N LEU A 68 4.84 -9.44 15.25
CA LEU A 68 5.08 -10.57 14.37
C LEU A 68 6.30 -11.39 14.83
N GLN A 69 6.13 -12.70 14.93
CA GLN A 69 7.20 -13.65 15.27
C GLN A 69 7.47 -14.58 14.08
N ASP A 70 8.71 -15.08 13.95
CA ASP A 70 9.13 -15.94 12.83
C ASP A 70 8.19 -17.12 12.57
N LYS A 71 7.66 -17.74 13.63
CA LYS A 71 6.73 -18.87 13.50
C LYS A 71 5.40 -18.48 12.84
N MET A 72 4.95 -17.24 13.06
CA MET A 72 3.68 -16.72 12.54
C MET A 72 3.75 -16.49 11.02
N LEU A 73 4.95 -16.36 10.46
CA LEU A 73 5.14 -16.22 9.02
C LEU A 73 4.53 -17.38 8.22
N PHE A 74 4.42 -18.57 8.85
CA PHE A 74 3.88 -19.79 8.25
C PHE A 74 2.44 -20.09 8.67
N GLU A 75 1.76 -19.17 9.35
CA GLU A 75 0.33 -19.27 9.66
C GLU A 75 -0.53 -18.79 8.49
N LYS A 76 -1.81 -19.18 8.49
CA LYS A 76 -2.83 -18.82 7.50
C LYS A 76 -4.03 -18.14 8.20
N PRO A 77 -3.90 -16.88 8.63
CA PRO A 77 -4.90 -16.25 9.50
C PRO A 77 -6.18 -15.83 8.75
N ILE A 78 -6.09 -15.60 7.44
CA ILE A 78 -7.18 -15.05 6.62
C ILE A 78 -8.35 -16.04 6.57
N GLN A 79 -9.55 -15.54 6.87
CA GLN A 79 -10.80 -16.31 6.82
C GLN A 79 -11.71 -15.92 5.66
N GLU A 80 -11.61 -14.70 5.16
CA GLU A 80 -12.33 -14.22 3.97
C GLU A 80 -11.43 -13.23 3.22
N PRO A 81 -11.54 -13.16 1.89
CA PRO A 81 -12.33 -14.03 1.02
C PRO A 81 -11.77 -15.47 0.94
N GLU A 82 -12.59 -16.43 0.48
CA GLU A 82 -12.19 -17.86 0.40
C GLU A 82 -10.88 -18.08 -0.38
N GLU A 83 -10.63 -17.29 -1.43
CA GLU A 83 -9.45 -17.38 -2.29
C GLU A 83 -8.13 -17.07 -1.56
N ASP A 84 -8.18 -16.30 -0.48
CA ASP A 84 -6.99 -15.86 0.26
C ASP A 84 -6.70 -16.70 1.52
N ARG A 85 -7.61 -17.60 1.90
CA ARG A 85 -7.49 -18.44 3.12
C ARG A 85 -6.24 -19.32 3.14
N ASP A 86 -5.69 -19.65 1.98
CA ASP A 86 -4.52 -20.51 1.86
C ASP A 86 -3.19 -19.76 1.86
N LEU A 87 -3.22 -18.43 1.91
CA LEU A 87 -2.02 -17.60 1.93
C LEU A 87 -1.33 -17.65 3.29
N LEU A 88 -0.02 -17.86 3.24
CA LEU A 88 0.86 -17.71 4.40
C LEU A 88 1.13 -16.23 4.65
N VAL A 89 1.32 -15.84 5.91
CA VAL A 89 1.62 -14.44 6.27
C VAL A 89 2.80 -13.89 5.48
N TRP A 90 3.90 -14.65 5.31
CA TRP A 90 5.04 -14.15 4.53
C TRP A 90 4.71 -13.90 3.05
N GLN A 91 3.77 -14.64 2.46
CA GLN A 91 3.35 -14.45 1.08
C GLN A 91 2.58 -13.14 0.92
N VAL A 92 1.70 -12.85 1.89
CA VAL A 92 0.95 -11.58 1.94
C VAL A 92 1.91 -10.39 2.10
N LEU A 93 2.87 -10.48 3.03
CA LEU A 93 3.86 -9.40 3.22
C LEU A 93 4.72 -9.17 1.98
N LEU A 94 5.14 -10.24 1.30
CA LEU A 94 5.87 -10.13 0.04
C LEU A 94 5.00 -9.54 -1.08
N HIS A 95 3.72 -9.93 -1.14
CA HIS A 95 2.76 -9.36 -2.07
C HIS A 95 2.62 -7.85 -1.87
N VAL A 96 2.39 -7.38 -0.63
CA VAL A 96 2.25 -5.95 -0.30
C VAL A 96 3.48 -5.16 -0.76
N VAL A 97 4.69 -5.63 -0.47
CA VAL A 97 5.94 -4.96 -0.91
C VAL A 97 6.04 -4.90 -2.43
N ASN A 98 5.72 -5.99 -3.12
CA ASN A 98 5.80 -6.06 -4.58
C ASN A 98 4.74 -5.18 -5.25
N HIS A 99 3.48 -5.28 -4.80
CA HIS A 99 2.35 -4.46 -5.25
C HIS A 99 2.64 -2.96 -5.06
N GLY A 100 3.13 -2.58 -3.87
CA GLY A 100 3.52 -1.19 -3.61
C GLY A 100 4.68 -0.70 -4.46
N THR A 101 5.59 -1.58 -4.88
CA THR A 101 6.67 -1.22 -5.82
C THR A 101 6.14 -0.97 -7.23
N ASP A 102 5.24 -1.82 -7.70
CA ASP A 102 4.58 -1.64 -9.01
C ASP A 102 3.79 -0.33 -9.07
N HIS A 103 2.90 -0.08 -8.09
CA HIS A 103 2.09 1.14 -8.09
C HIS A 103 2.90 2.42 -7.92
N ARG A 104 4.00 2.38 -7.14
CA ARG A 104 4.93 3.52 -7.10
C ARG A 104 5.62 3.75 -8.44
N ALA A 105 5.95 2.71 -9.20
CA ALA A 105 6.48 2.87 -10.56
C ALA A 105 5.46 3.56 -11.49
N GLN A 106 4.19 3.15 -11.41
CA GLN A 106 3.09 3.78 -12.16
C GLN A 106 2.92 5.26 -11.78
N MET A 107 2.95 5.58 -10.49
CA MET A 107 2.87 6.97 -10.01
C MET A 107 4.07 7.81 -10.47
N LEU A 108 5.29 7.27 -10.42
CA LEU A 108 6.49 7.97 -10.92
C LEU A 108 6.34 8.28 -12.42
N ARG A 109 5.80 7.36 -13.21
CA ARG A 109 5.51 7.62 -14.63
C ARG A 109 4.52 8.78 -14.79
N LEU A 110 3.40 8.78 -14.07
CA LEU A 110 2.41 9.86 -14.15
C LEU A 110 2.99 11.22 -13.72
N LEU A 111 3.80 11.23 -12.65
CA LEU A 111 4.48 12.45 -12.20
C LEU A 111 5.46 12.97 -13.27
N ASN A 112 6.17 12.08 -13.95
CA ASN A 112 7.07 12.45 -15.04
C ASN A 112 6.31 13.10 -16.21
N ASP A 113 5.17 12.53 -16.61
CA ASP A 113 4.32 13.09 -17.67
C ASP A 113 3.81 14.50 -17.31
N LEU A 114 3.68 14.80 -16.01
CA LEU A 114 3.33 16.13 -15.48
C LEU A 114 4.54 17.07 -15.30
N GLY A 115 5.74 16.68 -15.76
CA GLY A 115 6.96 17.48 -15.67
C GLY A 115 7.64 17.46 -14.30
N ILE A 116 7.24 16.56 -13.39
CA ILE A 116 7.88 16.39 -12.10
C ILE A 116 9.11 15.49 -12.23
N LYS A 117 10.23 15.94 -11.65
CA LYS A 117 11.44 15.12 -11.57
C LYS A 117 11.20 13.93 -10.64
N THR A 118 11.39 12.73 -11.16
CA THR A 118 11.26 11.47 -10.43
C THR A 118 12.57 11.06 -9.76
N VAL A 119 12.49 10.08 -8.86
CA VAL A 119 13.62 9.52 -8.09
C VAL A 119 13.72 8.02 -8.31
N SER A 120 14.89 7.43 -8.06
CA SER A 120 14.99 5.97 -8.01
C SER A 120 14.29 5.42 -6.76
N GLN A 121 13.70 4.24 -6.92
CA GLN A 121 13.01 3.50 -5.87
C GLN A 121 13.69 2.17 -5.53
N ASP A 122 14.92 1.94 -6.01
CA ASP A 122 15.63 0.69 -5.77
C ASP A 122 15.97 0.51 -4.29
N TYR A 123 15.68 -0.67 -3.76
CA TYR A 123 15.96 -1.04 -2.36
C TYR A 123 17.44 -0.83 -1.97
N ILE A 124 18.36 -0.98 -2.92
CA ILE A 124 19.80 -0.86 -2.65
C ILE A 124 20.18 0.52 -2.05
N PHE A 125 19.47 1.59 -2.40
CA PHE A 125 19.72 2.91 -1.83
C PHE A 125 19.34 2.99 -0.34
N HIS A 126 18.34 2.23 0.09
CA HIS A 126 18.00 2.11 1.50
C HIS A 126 19.14 1.41 2.27
N VAL A 127 19.67 0.32 1.73
CA VAL A 127 20.79 -0.44 2.34
C VAL A 127 22.03 0.43 2.51
N TYR A 128 22.39 1.24 1.50
CA TYR A 128 23.53 2.15 1.61
C TYR A 128 23.40 3.17 2.75
N ASN A 129 22.17 3.60 3.07
CA ASN A 129 21.90 4.55 4.14
C ASN A 129 21.72 3.89 5.52
N HIS A 130 21.55 2.56 5.57
CA HIS A 130 21.31 1.80 6.81
C HIS A 130 22.21 0.55 6.84
N PRO A 131 23.54 0.72 6.95
CA PRO A 131 24.45 -0.41 7.09
C PRO A 131 24.18 -1.17 8.40
N LEU A 132 24.31 -2.49 8.33
CA LEU A 132 24.26 -3.39 9.49
C LEU A 132 25.56 -3.36 10.30
#